data_AF-A0A956T3L3-F1
#
_entry.id   AF-A0A956T3L3-F1
#
_cell.length_a   1.000
_cell.length_b   1.000
_cell.length_c   1.000
_cell.angle_alpha   90.00
_cell.angle_beta   90.00
_cell.angle_gamma   90.00
#
_symmetry.space_group_name_H-M   'P 1'
#
loop_
_entity.id
_entity.type
_entity.pdbx_description
1 polymer ?
#
loop_
_entity_poly.entity_id
_entity_poly.type
_entity_poly.pdbx_seq_one_letter_code
_entity_poly.pdbx_strand_id
1 'polypeptide(L)' 'MSAMRIAGRRPEIVTLTAGETVWWCRCGQSGNHPWCDGQHATLPRDPASDQA' A
#
# COMPACT_ATOMS: atom_id res chain seq x y z
N MET A 1 0.24 17.00 5.66
CA MET A 1 0.48 16.32 4.38
C MET A 1 1.38 15.12 4.63
N SER A 2 0.79 13.95 4.87
CA SER A 2 1.57 12.70 4.89
C SER A 2 1.83 12.36 3.43
N ALA A 3 3.00 12.73 2.91
CA ALA A 3 3.32 12.50 1.50
C ALA A 3 3.37 10.98 1.26
N MET A 4 2.46 10.51 0.42
CA MET A 4 2.50 9.15 -0.10
C MET A 4 3.91 8.87 -0.63
N ARG A 5 4.52 7.79 -0.16
CA ARG A 5 5.90 7.46 -0.53
C ARG A 5 5.90 6.59 -1.77
N ILE A 6 6.80 6.90 -2.71
CA ILE A 6 7.01 6.05 -3.88
C ILE A 6 7.67 4.74 -3.40
N ALA A 7 6.90 3.64 -3.39
CA ALA A 7 7.36 2.31 -2.99
C ALA A 7 8.47 1.77 -3.90
N GLY A 8 8.35 2.03 -5.20
CA GLY A 8 9.31 1.64 -6.23
C GLY A 8 9.03 2.41 -7.53
N ARG A 9 10.04 2.51 -8.40
CA ARG A 9 9.90 3.15 -9.73
C ARG A 9 9.72 2.15 -10.87
N ARG A 10 9.50 0.88 -10.52
CA ARG A 10 9.31 -0.24 -11.44
C ARG A 10 8.08 -1.03 -10.99
N PRO A 11 7.35 -1.65 -11.93
CA PRO A 11 6.25 -2.55 -11.56
C PRO A 11 6.80 -3.80 -10.88
N GLU A 12 6.03 -4.33 -9.94
CA GLU A 12 6.24 -5.65 -9.36
C GLU A 12 5.32 -6.63 -10.10
N ILE A 13 5.90 -7.67 -10.72
CA ILE A 13 5.10 -8.74 -11.34
C ILE A 13 4.85 -9.81 -10.27
N VAL A 14 3.58 -10.04 -9.96
CA VAL A 14 3.16 -11.05 -8.99
C VAL A 14 2.22 -12.05 -9.64
N THR A 15 2.35 -13.31 -9.25
CA THR A 15 1.40 -14.37 -9.62
C THR A 15 0.41 -14.53 -8.49
N LEU A 16 -0.89 -14.49 -8.80
CA LEU A 16 -1.96 -14.65 -7.83
C LEU A 16 -2.69 -15.96 -8.06
N THR A 17 -3.10 -16.62 -6.98
CA THR A 17 -3.97 -17.79 -7.05
C THR A 17 -5.42 -17.35 -7.08
N ALA A 18 -6.23 -17.94 -7.96
CA ALA A 18 -7.66 -17.65 -8.01
C ALA A 18 -8.33 -17.99 -6.65
N GLY A 19 -9.10 -17.04 -6.11
CA GLY A 19 -9.76 -17.19 -4.81
C GLY A 19 -8.90 -16.81 -3.60
N GLU A 20 -7.64 -16.41 -3.80
CA GLU A 20 -6.79 -15.90 -2.73
C GLU A 20 -7.13 -14.45 -2.39
N THR A 21 -7.22 -14.14 -1.09
CA THR A 21 -7.30 -12.76 -0.61
C THR A 21 -5.90 -12.24 -0.34
N VAL A 22 -5.53 -11.16 -1.02
CA VAL A 22 -4.27 -10.45 -0.80
C VAL A 22 -4.52 -9.02 -0.33
N TRP A 23 -3.59 -8.49 0.44
CA TRP A 23 -3.64 -7.12 0.94
C TRP A 23 -2.61 -6.29 0.20
N TRP A 24 -3.06 -5.42 -0.71
CA TRP A 24 -2.18 -4.57 -1.51
C TRP A 24 -1.77 -3.31 -0.74
N CYS A 25 -0.48 -2.95 -0.76
CA CYS A 25 -0.01 -1.73 -0.12
C CYS A 25 -0.40 -0.49 -0.93
N ARG A 26 -1.17 0.43 -0.32
CA ARG A 26 -1.53 1.73 -0.91
C ARG A 26 -0.79 2.92 -0.31
N CYS A 27 -0.25 2.80 0.91
CA CYS A 27 0.40 3.94 1.58
C CYS A 27 1.85 4.16 1.13
N GLY A 28 2.48 3.16 0.50
CA GLY A 28 3.86 3.19 0.04
C GLY A 28 4.92 3.09 1.15
N GLN A 29 4.50 2.76 2.38
CA GLN A 29 5.38 2.66 3.56
C GLN A 29 5.67 1.23 4.01
N SER A 30 5.17 0.22 3.28
CA SER A 30 5.42 -1.17 3.65
C SER A 30 6.90 -1.54 3.47
N GLY A 31 7.43 -2.37 4.35
CA GLY A 31 8.70 -3.08 4.16
C GLY A 31 8.57 -4.34 3.29
N ASN A 32 7.35 -4.78 3.00
CA ASN A 32 7.01 -6.02 2.29
C ASN A 32 6.23 -5.76 0.99
N HIS A 33 6.60 -4.71 0.22
CA HIS A 33 5.97 -4.42 -1.05
C HIS A 33 5.98 -5.66 -1.99
N PRO A 34 4.91 -5.89 -2.77
CA PRO A 34 3.73 -5.03 -2.97
C PRO A 34 2.64 -5.21 -1.90
N TRP A 35 2.89 -6.02 -0.88
CA TRP A 35 1.92 -6.40 0.13
C TRP A 35 1.83 -5.41 1.28
N CYS A 36 0.68 -5.39 1.95
CA CYS A 36 0.45 -4.62 3.16
C CYS A 36 0.99 -5.38 4.38
N ASP A 37 1.72 -4.67 5.23
CA ASP A 37 2.27 -5.15 6.51
C ASP A 37 1.72 -4.37 7.72
N GLY A 38 0.71 -3.52 7.52
CA GLY A 38 0.08 -2.75 8.59
C GLY A 38 0.73 -1.40 8.89
N GLN A 39 1.86 -1.04 8.25
CA GLN A 39 2.53 0.26 8.50
C GLN A 39 1.62 1.48 8.27
N HIS A 40 0.55 1.34 7.47
CA HIS A 40 -0.41 2.42 7.25
C HIS A 40 -1.18 2.84 8.52
N ALA A 41 -1.28 1.98 9.53
CA ALA A 41 -2.01 2.27 10.76
C ALA A 41 -1.33 3.34 11.63
N THR A 42 -0.01 3.54 11.46
CA THR A 42 0.77 4.53 12.22
C THR A 42 0.90 5.87 11.48
N LEU A 43 0.42 5.94 10.23
CA LEU A 43 0.50 7.14 9.41
C LEU A 43 -0.67 8.08 9.73
N PRO A 44 -0.43 9.40 9.71
CA PRO A 44 -1.53 10.35 9.72
C PRO A 44 -2.47 10.05 8.56
N ARG A 45 -3.76 9.87 8.85
CA ARG A 45 -4.78 9.80 7.81
C ARG A 45 -4.77 11.11 7.03
N ASP A 46 -4.71 11.00 5.72
CA ASP A 46 -4.92 12.15 4.86
C ASP A 46 -6.43 12.41 4.79
N PRO A 47 -6.93 13.58 5.25
CA PRO A 47 -8.35 13.91 5.15
C PRO A 47 -8.85 13.99 3.69
N ALA A 48 -7.96 14.15 2.70
CA ALA A 48 -8.33 14.04 1.29
C ALA A 48 -8.57 12.59 0.83
N SER A 49 -8.13 11.58 1.60
CA SER A 49 -8.30 10.16 1.26
C SER A 49 -9.68 9.58 1.62
N ASP A 50 -10.47 10.31 2.41
CA ASP A 50 -11.84 9.96 2.81
C ASP A 50 -12.90 10.64 1.91
N GLN A 51 -12.47 11.41 0.92
CA GLN A 51 -13.33 12.03 -0.10
C GLN A 51 -13.50 11.03 -1.26
N ALA A 52 -14.36 10.03 -1.05
CA ALA A 52 -14.91 9.20 -2.12
C ALA A 52 -16.11 9.89 -2.77
#